data_AF-A0A1H8TTF5-F1
#
_entry.id   AF-A0A1H8TTF5-F1
#
_cell.length_a   1.000
_cell.length_b   1.000
_cell.length_c   1.000
_cell.angle_alpha   90.00
_cell.angle_beta   90.00
_cell.angle_gamma   90.00
#
_symmetry.space_group_name_H-M   'P 1'
#
loop_
_entity.id
_entity.type
_entity.pdbx_description
1 polymer ?
#
loop_
_entity_poly.entity_id
_entity_poly.type
_entity_poly.pdbx_seq_one_letter_code
_entity_poly.pdbx_strand_id
1 'polypeptide(L)'
;MDPEELETALESAFGGTDAERRVVARQARDLSDSGKHEADRGRPLTVEEVIENLADAPEGTALPSRWNWWLGALDVAYGDYREFQVERVPRE
;
A
#
# COMPACT_ATOMS: atom_id res chain seq x y z
N MET A 1 1.60 -10.20 6.06
CA MET A 1 0.66 -10.27 4.91
C MET A 1 1.27 -11.11 3.78
N ASP A 2 0.47 -11.84 2.99
CA ASP A 2 0.96 -12.54 1.79
C ASP A 2 1.05 -11.57 0.59
N PRO A 3 2.25 -11.36 0.01
CA PRO A 3 2.42 -10.46 -1.12
C PRO A 3 1.74 -10.95 -2.41
N GLU A 4 1.68 -12.26 -2.66
CA GLU A 4 1.07 -12.80 -3.90
C GLU A 4 -0.45 -12.62 -3.91
N GLU A 5 -1.06 -12.81 -2.73
CA GLU A 5 -2.49 -12.52 -2.51
C GLU A 5 -2.78 -11.02 -2.77
N LEU A 6 -1.93 -10.14 -2.23
CA LEU A 6 -2.10 -8.71 -2.43
C LEU A 6 -1.88 -8.30 -3.90
N GLU A 7 -0.86 -8.83 -4.59
CA GLU A 7 -0.64 -8.55 -6.01
C GLU A 7 -1.86 -8.92 -6.87
N THR A 8 -2.45 -10.08 -6.60
CA THR A 8 -3.68 -10.53 -7.28
C THR A 8 -4.86 -9.59 -7.02
N ALA A 9 -5.04 -9.15 -5.77
CA ALA A 9 -6.09 -8.21 -5.41
C ALA A 9 -5.88 -6.82 -6.06
N LEU A 10 -4.64 -6.34 -6.10
CA LEU A 10 -4.28 -5.07 -6.74
C LEU A 10 -4.54 -5.10 -8.25
N GLU A 11 -4.18 -6.21 -8.91
CA GLU A 11 -4.48 -6.41 -10.34
C GLU A 11 -5.98 -6.36 -10.60
N SER A 12 -6.76 -7.09 -9.80
CA SER A 12 -8.21 -7.15 -9.93
C SER A 12 -8.89 -5.80 -9.72
N ALA A 13 -8.47 -5.04 -8.70
CA ALA A 13 -9.10 -3.78 -8.31
C ALA A 13 -8.64 -2.57 -9.15
N PHE A 14 -7.35 -2.52 -9.51
CA PHE A 14 -6.73 -1.31 -10.05
C PHE A 14 -5.86 -1.55 -11.30
N GLY A 15 -5.54 -2.80 -11.63
CA GLY A 15 -4.61 -3.13 -12.70
C GLY A 15 -3.17 -2.71 -12.39
N GLY A 16 -2.63 -1.77 -13.17
CA GLY A 16 -1.24 -1.32 -13.10
C GLY A 16 -0.25 -2.25 -13.83
N THR A 17 1.03 -1.92 -13.76
CA THR A 17 2.10 -2.81 -14.25
C THR A 17 2.47 -3.86 -13.20
N ASP A 18 3.13 -4.91 -13.64
CA ASP A 18 3.65 -5.97 -12.77
C ASP A 18 4.70 -5.40 -11.79
N ALA A 19 5.55 -4.47 -12.24
CA ALA A 19 6.50 -3.76 -11.38
C ALA A 19 5.81 -2.86 -10.33
N GLU A 20 4.71 -2.20 -10.69
CA GLU A 20 3.92 -1.38 -9.74
C GLU A 20 3.26 -2.25 -8.67
N ARG A 21 2.64 -3.37 -9.04
CA ARG A 21 2.01 -4.29 -8.09
C ARG A 21 3.02 -4.87 -7.11
N ARG A 22 4.15 -5.39 -7.62
CA ARG A 22 5.22 -5.94 -6.79
C ARG A 22 5.78 -4.94 -5.78
N VAL A 23 6.03 -3.70 -6.20
CA VAL A 23 6.59 -2.71 -5.27
C VAL A 23 5.57 -2.31 -4.21
N VAL A 24 4.29 -2.15 -4.56
CA VAL A 24 3.23 -1.87 -3.57
C VAL A 24 3.06 -3.04 -2.61
N ALA A 25 3.03 -4.29 -3.11
CA ALA A 25 2.88 -5.47 -2.29
C ALA A 25 4.05 -5.66 -1.31
N ARG A 26 5.28 -5.36 -1.77
CA ARG A 26 6.46 -5.33 -0.90
C ARG A 26 6.33 -4.27 0.20
N GLN A 27 5.98 -3.03 -0.13
CA GLN A 27 5.84 -1.97 0.87
C GLN A 27 4.73 -2.26 1.88
N ALA A 28 3.61 -2.86 1.43
CA ALA A 28 2.52 -3.28 2.32
C ALA A 28 2.94 -4.40 3.26
N ARG A 29 3.74 -5.36 2.77
CA ARG A 29 4.34 -6.38 3.62
C ARG A 29 5.31 -5.78 4.63
N ASP A 30 6.20 -4.89 4.20
CA ASP A 30 7.15 -4.23 5.10
C ASP A 30 6.42 -3.44 6.21
N LEU A 31 5.32 -2.75 5.86
CA LEU A 31 4.45 -2.10 6.84
C LEU A 31 3.77 -3.10 7.78
N SER A 32 3.22 -4.19 7.24
CA SER A 32 2.60 -5.27 8.04
C SER A 32 3.62 -5.89 9.02
N ASP A 33 4.83 -6.18 8.55
CA ASP A 33 5.88 -6.85 9.33
C ASP A 33 6.48 -5.91 10.39
N SER A 34 6.43 -4.60 10.19
CA SER A 34 6.84 -3.60 11.19
C SER A 34 5.94 -3.56 12.44
N GLY A 35 4.69 -4.03 12.33
CA GLY A 35 3.67 -3.89 13.38
C GLY A 35 3.16 -2.46 13.61
N LYS A 36 3.66 -1.46 12.88
CA LYS A 36 3.30 -0.05 13.07
C LYS A 36 1.81 0.21 12.86
N HIS A 37 1.24 -0.32 11.76
CA HIS A 37 -0.19 -0.18 11.49
C HIS A 37 -1.03 -0.73 12.64
N GLU A 38 -0.68 -1.90 13.17
CA GLU A 38 -1.40 -2.52 14.29
C GLU A 38 -1.26 -1.71 15.58
N ALA A 39 -0.07 -1.17 15.86
CA ALA A 39 0.15 -0.30 17.02
C ALA A 39 -0.70 0.98 16.96
N ASP A 40 -0.81 1.59 15.77
CA ASP A 40 -1.53 2.86 15.59
C ASP A 40 -3.06 2.68 15.46
N ARG A 41 -3.52 1.57 14.86
CA ARG A 41 -4.93 1.33 14.50
C ARG A 41 -5.62 0.25 15.35
N GLY A 42 -4.87 -0.48 16.16
CA GLY A 42 -5.36 -1.55 17.03
C GLY A 42 -5.79 -2.81 16.30
N ARG A 43 -5.44 -2.97 15.02
CA ARG A 43 -5.74 -4.17 14.21
C ARG A 43 -4.66 -4.44 13.16
N PRO A 44 -4.40 -5.73 12.83
CA PRO A 44 -3.45 -6.10 11.78
C PRO A 44 -3.84 -5.51 10.42
N LEU A 45 -2.85 -5.18 9.59
CA LEU A 45 -3.07 -4.75 8.23
C LEU A 45 -3.47 -5.95 7.35
N THR A 46 -4.64 -5.88 6.71
CA THR A 46 -5.17 -6.93 5.82
C THR A 46 -5.16 -6.49 4.36
N VAL A 47 -5.23 -7.46 3.43
CA VAL A 47 -5.35 -7.19 1.99
C VAL A 47 -6.59 -6.34 1.72
N GLU A 48 -7.72 -6.69 2.35
CA GLU A 48 -8.98 -5.98 2.23
C GLU A 48 -8.86 -4.52 2.69
N GLU A 49 -8.22 -4.26 3.84
CA GLU A 49 -7.98 -2.89 4.33
C GLU A 49 -7.07 -2.11 3.37
N VAL A 50 -6.05 -2.73 2.77
CA VAL A 50 -5.24 -2.07 1.73
C VAL A 50 -6.11 -1.67 0.53
N ILE A 51 -6.89 -2.59 -0.03
CA ILE A 51 -7.72 -2.30 -1.22
C ILE A 51 -8.75 -1.21 -0.92
N GLU A 52 -9.44 -1.27 0.21
CA GLU A 52 -10.42 -0.25 0.63
C GLU A 52 -9.77 1.14 0.70
N ASN A 53 -8.63 1.27 1.37
CA ASN A 53 -7.96 2.57 1.50
C ASN A 53 -7.36 3.07 0.18
N LEU A 54 -6.91 2.19 -0.71
CA LEU A 54 -6.42 2.57 -2.06
C LEU A 54 -7.55 3.02 -3.00
N ALA A 55 -8.79 2.61 -2.73
CA ALA A 55 -9.95 3.02 -3.51
C ALA A 55 -10.34 4.48 -3.26
N ASP A 56 -10.03 5.03 -2.08
CA ASP A 56 -10.30 6.43 -1.71
C ASP A 56 -9.36 7.45 -2.38
N ALA A 57 -8.25 6.98 -2.97
CA ALA A 57 -7.33 7.83 -3.68
C ALA A 57 -7.95 8.39 -4.99
N PRO A 58 -7.53 9.59 -5.45
CA PRO A 58 -8.09 10.21 -6.65
C PRO A 58 -8.09 9.29 -7.87
N GLU A 59 -9.19 9.31 -8.63
CA GLU A 59 -9.35 8.51 -9.84
C GLU A 59 -8.24 8.79 -10.87
N GLY A 60 -7.89 7.76 -11.66
CA GLY A 60 -6.86 7.86 -12.71
C GLY A 60 -5.41 7.93 -12.19
N THR A 61 -5.19 7.90 -10.88
CA THR A 61 -3.83 7.79 -10.32
C THR A 61 -3.28 6.38 -10.41
N ALA A 62 -1.98 6.27 -10.71
CA ALA A 62 -1.25 5.01 -10.77
C ALA A 62 -1.13 4.37 -9.39
N LEU A 63 -0.92 3.05 -9.34
CA LEU A 63 -0.95 2.27 -8.10
C LEU A 63 0.02 2.77 -7.01
N PRO A 64 1.29 3.13 -7.32
CA PRO A 64 2.20 3.70 -6.32
C PRO A 64 1.72 5.05 -5.76
N SER A 65 1.00 5.83 -6.58
CA SER A 65 0.46 7.12 -6.16
C SER A 65 -0.73 6.94 -5.21
N ARG A 66 -1.61 5.95 -5.46
CA ARG A 66 -2.68 5.58 -4.52
C ARG A 66 -2.11 5.13 -3.17
N TRP A 67 -1.06 4.31 -3.21
CA TRP A 67 -0.34 3.86 -2.02
C TRP A 67 0.23 5.03 -1.21
N ASN A 68 0.97 5.92 -1.87
CA ASN A 68 1.56 7.09 -1.20
C ASN A 68 0.50 8.09 -0.72
N TRP A 69 -0.65 8.19 -1.39
CA TRP A 69 -1.78 9.00 -0.93
C TRP A 69 -2.31 8.51 0.42
N TRP A 70 -2.54 7.20 0.54
CA TRP A 70 -2.99 6.60 1.79
C TRP A 70 -1.94 6.72 2.91
N LEU A 71 -0.66 6.42 2.61
CA LEU A 71 0.42 6.60 3.59
C LEU A 71 0.60 8.06 4.00
N GLY A 72 0.32 9.02 3.11
CA GLY A 72 0.30 10.44 3.46
C GLY A 72 -0.78 10.75 4.49
N ALA A 73 -1.97 10.16 4.36
CA ALA A 73 -3.04 10.29 5.36
C ALA A 73 -2.63 9.67 6.72
N LEU A 74 -1.98 8.50 6.71
CA LEU A 74 -1.46 7.88 7.92
C LEU A 74 -0.32 8.69 8.56
N ASP A 75 0.59 9.26 7.78
CA ASP A 75 1.68 10.11 8.28
C ASP A 75 1.14 11.38 8.94
N VAL A 76 0.07 11.98 8.39
CA VAL A 76 -0.61 13.12 9.01
C VAL A 76 -1.27 12.75 10.33
N ALA A 77 -1.86 11.55 10.43
CA ALA A 77 -2.60 11.13 11.61
C ALA A 77 -1.70 10.62 12.76
N TYR A 78 -0.64 9.89 12.41
CA TYR A 78 0.16 9.11 13.36
C TYR A 78 1.68 9.32 13.24
N GLY A 79 2.16 9.90 12.13
CA GLY A 79 3.59 10.08 11.85
C GLY A 79 4.32 8.80 11.48
N ASP A 80 5.54 8.96 10.96
CA ASP A 80 6.50 7.90 10.63
C ASP A 80 6.03 6.88 9.57
N TYR A 81 5.15 7.28 8.65
CA TYR A 81 4.72 6.41 7.53
C TYR A 81 5.52 6.64 6.25
N ARG A 82 6.33 7.70 6.19
CA ARG A 82 7.16 8.04 5.00
C ARG A 82 8.13 6.94 4.60
N GLU A 83 8.65 6.14 5.54
CA GLU A 83 9.58 5.05 5.23
C GLU A 83 8.94 3.92 4.39
N PHE A 84 7.61 3.79 4.45
CA PHE A 84 6.86 2.78 3.70
C PHE A 84 6.40 3.28 2.33
N GLN A 85 6.70 4.52 1.96
CA GLN A 85 6.31 5.07 0.66
C GLN A 85 7.11 4.47 -0.50
N VAL A 86 6.45 4.36 -1.65
CA VAL A 86 7.13 3.99 -2.90
C VAL A 86 7.79 5.24 -3.47
N GLU A 87 9.11 5.33 -3.38
CA GLU A 87 9.87 6.42 -4.01
C GLU A 87 10.16 6.16 -5.49
N ARG A 88 10.36 4.89 -5.85
CA ARG A 88 10.72 4.46 -7.21
C ARG A 88 10.11 3.11 -7.54
N VAL A 89 9.53 3.03 -8.73
CA VAL A 89 9.16 1.75 -9.35
C VAL A 89 10.36 1.26 -10.17
N PRO A 90 10.83 0.02 -9.96
CA PRO A 90 11.84 -0.58 -10.83
C PRO A 90 11.40 -0.54 -12.28
N ARG A 91 12.33 -0.23 -13.20
CA ARG A 91 12.08 -0.43 -14.63
C ARG A 91 12.20 -1.92 -14.94
N GLU A 92 11.28 -2.43 -15.74
CA GLU A 92 11.28 -3.80 -16.27
C GLU A 92 12.48 -4.06 -17.20
#